data_AF-A0A0V1CCL7-F1
#
_entry.id   AF-A0A0V1CCL7-F1
#
_cell.length_a   1.000
_cell.length_b   1.000
_cell.length_c   1.000
_cell.angle_alpha   90.00
_cell.angle_beta   90.00
_cell.angle_gamma   90.00
#
_symmetry.space_group_name_H-M   'P 1'
#
loop_
_entity.id
_entity.type
_entity.pdbx_description
1 polymer ?
#
loop_
_entity_poly.entity_id
_entity_poly.type
_entity_poly.pdbx_seq_one_letter_code
_entity_poly.pdbx_strand_id
1 'polypeptide(L)'
;MAGRHLCSRRYSEFEQLHRYLRNEFVEFCFPRLPIKWPFPLREHQLDTRRRGLEQYLERGVCSVRVIAESDIMQAFLMESNLHEASYSNVDIRILLPDQSWISVNVRKDSNCTNVYRALQKRLGWSDELANCFALFEMIESGFDRKINANERPHSLYIQNYSSAAVTCLIVKRWLFDVDKEEQLCSTDTCLHDMFFWLAVNDVNSGQIQANEKLYELKALQDVQRKQQYLKLARALPGYAEITFPYCLSSWKNDGHVIVSLGFKRYLLQSCSSSGEPQEAVLELQWPNVEKYNVDEDGCFIIEYNAETANLKRVKVFTQFVSAIYVGLLRKDNGRTVGRKLNAYI
;
A
#
# COMPACT_ATOMS: atom_id res chain seq x y z
N MET A 1 6.91 19.94 -6.33
CA MET A 1 5.65 20.08 -7.11
C MET A 1 4.49 19.67 -6.20
N ALA A 2 4.17 20.49 -5.17
CA ALA A 2 3.15 20.20 -4.16
C ALA A 2 1.92 21.14 -4.22
N GLY A 3 1.66 21.76 -5.37
CA GLY A 3 0.61 22.76 -5.51
C GLY A 3 -0.85 22.27 -5.49
N ARG A 4 -1.14 21.02 -5.08
CA ARG A 4 -2.49 20.44 -5.27
C ARG A 4 -3.44 20.54 -4.05
N HIS A 5 -2.95 20.71 -2.82
CA HIS A 5 -3.83 20.91 -1.64
C HIS A 5 -3.70 22.28 -0.96
N LEU A 6 -2.52 22.90 -1.02
CA LEU A 6 -2.30 24.25 -0.48
C LEU A 6 -3.12 25.32 -1.18
N CYS A 7 -3.45 25.13 -2.46
CA CYS A 7 -4.31 26.02 -3.22
C CYS A 7 -5.77 26.11 -2.70
N SER A 8 -6.20 25.18 -1.84
CA SER A 8 -7.57 25.14 -1.31
C SER A 8 -7.74 25.82 0.06
N ARG A 9 -6.64 26.18 0.73
CA ARG A 9 -6.64 26.84 2.05
C ARG A 9 -6.58 28.35 1.91
N ARG A 10 -7.37 29.06 2.72
CA ARG A 10 -7.34 30.52 2.81
C ARG A 10 -6.08 30.95 3.56
N TYR A 11 -5.52 32.09 3.18
CA TYR A 11 -4.37 32.68 3.87
C TYR A 11 -4.57 32.77 5.40
N SER A 12 -5.78 33.08 5.86
CA SER A 12 -6.11 33.19 7.29
C SER A 12 -5.85 31.89 8.05
N GLU A 13 -6.03 30.73 7.41
CA GLU A 13 -5.77 29.43 8.01
C GLU A 13 -4.25 29.21 8.20
N PHE A 14 -3.43 29.66 7.25
CA PHE A 14 -1.96 29.62 7.39
C PHE A 14 -1.45 30.56 8.49
N GLU A 15 -2.05 31.73 8.63
CA GLU A 15 -1.72 32.67 9.71
C GLU A 15 -2.09 32.11 11.08
N GLN A 16 -3.22 31.40 11.16
CA GLN A 16 -3.64 30.70 12.36
C GLN A 16 -2.71 29.54 12.70
N LEU A 17 -2.34 28.71 11.73
CA LEU A 17 -1.32 27.66 11.88
C LEU A 17 0.00 28.24 12.39
N HIS A 18 0.53 29.27 11.73
CA HIS A 18 1.80 29.91 12.10
C HIS A 18 1.79 30.37 13.56
N ARG A 19 0.69 30.95 14.02
CA ARG A 19 0.51 31.38 15.41
C ARG A 19 0.47 30.21 16.39
N TYR A 20 -0.24 29.13 16.07
CA TYR A 20 -0.29 27.94 16.92
C TYR A 20 1.08 27.28 17.06
N LEU A 21 1.79 27.10 15.94
CA LEU A 21 3.13 26.54 15.94
C LEU A 21 4.13 27.42 16.71
N ARG A 22 4.04 28.74 16.59
CA ARG A 22 4.91 29.66 17.33
C ARG A 22 4.67 29.61 18.85
N ASN A 23 3.44 29.33 19.27
CA ASN A 23 3.09 29.20 20.67
C ASN A 23 3.56 27.87 21.26
N GLU A 24 3.56 26.80 20.48
CA GLU A 24 3.99 25.46 20.93
C GLU A 24 5.52 25.32 20.86
N PHE A 25 6.14 25.76 19.76
CA PHE A 25 7.58 25.65 19.52
C PHE A 25 8.28 27.00 19.71
N VAL A 26 8.25 27.51 20.94
CA VAL A 26 8.75 28.87 21.28
C VAL A 26 10.25 29.04 21.00
N GLU A 27 11.03 27.97 21.12
CA GLU A 27 12.48 27.96 20.87
C GLU A 27 12.83 27.88 19.37
N PHE A 28 11.86 27.61 18.50
CA PHE A 28 12.09 27.49 17.07
C PHE A 28 11.96 28.84 16.36
N CYS A 29 13.02 29.23 15.63
CA CYS A 29 13.03 30.42 14.80
C CYS A 29 12.26 30.19 13.49
N PHE A 30 10.93 30.36 13.54
CA PHE A 30 10.10 30.21 12.35
C PHE A 30 10.47 31.20 11.23
N PRO A 31 10.51 30.74 9.97
CA PRO A 31 10.68 31.64 8.83
C PRO A 31 9.49 32.58 8.69
N ARG A 32 9.70 33.69 7.98
CA ARG A 32 8.66 34.71 7.81
C ARG A 32 7.53 34.18 6.93
N LEU A 33 6.30 34.24 7.45
CA LEU A 33 5.10 34.00 6.67
C LEU A 33 4.97 35.10 5.58
N PRO A 34 4.60 34.75 4.33
CA PRO A 34 4.31 35.75 3.29
C PRO A 34 3.30 36.79 3.79
N ILE A 35 3.52 38.08 3.57
CA ILE A 35 2.73 39.16 4.20
C ILE A 35 1.37 39.32 3.50
N LYS A 36 0.31 39.68 4.26
CA LYS A 36 -0.97 40.11 3.69
C LYS A 36 -0.81 41.41 2.91
N TRP A 37 -1.21 41.39 1.63
CA TRP A 37 -1.29 42.60 0.83
C TRP A 37 -2.64 43.31 1.06
N PRO A 38 -2.68 44.64 1.23
CA PRO A 38 -3.90 45.37 1.58
C PRO A 38 -4.87 45.59 0.40
N PHE A 39 -4.45 45.25 -0.83
CA PHE A 39 -5.27 45.41 -2.04
C PHE A 39 -5.72 44.06 -2.61
N PRO A 40 -6.84 44.01 -3.37
CA PRO A 40 -7.26 42.83 -4.11
C PRO A 40 -6.13 42.34 -5.03
N LEU A 41 -5.73 41.08 -4.88
CA LEU A 41 -4.63 40.50 -5.64
C LEU A 41 -5.11 40.06 -7.03
N ARG A 42 -4.32 40.35 -8.06
CA ARG A 42 -4.51 39.77 -9.41
C ARG A 42 -4.13 38.28 -9.41
N GLU A 43 -4.63 37.49 -10.37
CA GLU A 43 -4.38 36.04 -10.44
C GLU A 43 -2.89 35.66 -10.34
N HIS A 44 -2.01 36.38 -11.06
CA HIS A 44 -0.57 36.16 -11.00
C HIS A 44 0.04 36.39 -9.60
N GLN A 45 -0.48 37.38 -8.86
CA GLN A 45 -0.01 37.69 -7.51
C GLN A 45 -0.56 36.68 -6.50
N LEU A 46 -1.76 36.15 -6.73
CA LEU A 46 -2.32 35.04 -5.96
C LEU A 46 -1.49 33.77 -6.14
N ASP A 47 -1.08 33.43 -7.37
CA ASP A 47 -0.23 32.29 -7.66
C ASP A 47 1.15 32.43 -6.99
N THR A 48 1.76 33.61 -7.08
CA THR A 48 3.03 33.92 -6.40
C THR A 48 2.92 33.74 -4.89
N ARG A 49 1.83 34.22 -4.28
CA ARG A 49 1.58 34.06 -2.84
C ARG A 49 1.36 32.61 -2.44
N ARG A 50 0.64 31.83 -3.26
CA ARG A 50 0.43 30.38 -3.06
C ARG A 50 1.77 29.65 -3.04
N ARG A 51 2.64 29.88 -4.03
CA ARG A 51 3.99 29.30 -4.05
C ARG A 51 4.83 29.71 -2.83
N GLY A 52 4.70 30.96 -2.36
CA GLY A 52 5.37 31.41 -1.14
C GLY A 52 4.89 30.70 0.12
N LEU A 53 3.59 30.42 0.23
CA LEU A 53 3.02 29.63 1.33
C LEU A 53 3.43 28.16 1.26
N GLU A 54 3.53 27.59 0.06
CA GLU A 54 4.06 26.25 -0.15
C GLU A 54 5.51 26.14 0.30
N GLN A 55 6.36 27.09 -0.11
CA GLN A 55 7.77 27.13 0.32
C GLN A 55 7.90 27.32 1.84
N TYR A 56 7.03 28.12 2.45
CA TYR A 56 7.00 28.30 3.90
C TYR A 56 6.74 26.97 4.62
N LEU A 57 5.78 26.16 4.16
CA LEU A 57 5.55 24.83 4.74
C LEU A 57 6.67 23.85 4.40
N GLU A 58 6.99 23.64 3.12
CA GLU A 58 7.94 22.60 2.68
C GLU A 58 9.35 22.81 3.24
N ARG A 59 9.86 24.04 3.17
CA ARG A 59 11.26 24.34 3.51
C ARG A 59 11.42 24.94 4.90
N GLY A 60 10.36 25.57 5.40
CA GLY A 60 10.42 26.32 6.64
C GLY A 60 9.95 25.56 7.86
N VAL A 61 8.78 24.91 7.76
CA VAL A 61 8.10 24.32 8.91
C VAL A 61 8.24 22.79 8.92
N CYS A 62 7.94 22.15 7.79
CA CYS A 62 8.00 20.69 7.65
C CYS A 62 9.41 20.15 7.44
N SER A 63 10.42 21.02 7.30
CA SER A 63 11.83 20.63 7.27
C SER A 63 12.33 20.18 8.66
N VAL A 64 11.59 20.47 9.73
CA VAL A 64 11.87 20.00 11.09
C VAL A 64 10.87 18.90 11.46
N ARG A 65 11.38 17.67 11.64
CA ARG A 65 10.55 16.47 11.80
C ARG A 65 9.54 16.58 12.94
N VAL A 66 9.96 17.03 14.12
CA VAL A 66 9.09 17.18 15.30
C VAL A 66 7.93 18.14 15.05
N ILE A 67 8.14 19.19 14.24
CA ILE A 67 7.09 20.16 13.90
C ILE A 67 6.17 19.58 12.81
N ALA A 68 6.73 18.87 11.82
CA ALA A 68 5.99 18.19 10.77
C ALA A 68 5.03 17.12 11.32
N GLU A 69 5.48 16.39 12.34
CA GLU A 69 4.75 15.31 13.02
C GLU A 69 3.83 15.83 14.14
N SER A 70 3.82 17.14 14.43
CA SER A 70 2.98 17.71 15.49
C SER A 70 1.49 17.59 15.20
N ASP A 71 0.69 17.41 16.26
CA ASP A 71 -0.78 17.33 16.15
C ASP A 71 -1.37 18.58 15.48
N ILE A 72 -0.79 19.76 15.73
CA ILE A 72 -1.21 21.03 15.12
C ILE A 72 -0.98 21.01 13.60
N MET A 73 0.17 20.53 13.15
CA MET A 73 0.47 20.40 11.72
C MET A 73 -0.41 19.34 11.08
N GLN A 74 -0.53 18.16 11.69
CA GLN A 74 -1.37 17.09 11.18
C GLN A 74 -2.83 17.54 11.10
N ALA A 75 -3.38 18.17 12.14
CA ALA A 75 -4.72 18.76 12.10
C ALA A 75 -4.89 19.78 10.97
N PHE A 76 -3.93 20.68 10.77
CA PHE A 76 -3.99 21.63 9.66
C PHE A 76 -3.92 20.97 8.27
N LEU A 77 -3.19 19.87 8.13
CA LEU A 77 -3.16 19.09 6.89
C LEU A 77 -4.48 18.32 6.70
N MET A 78 -5.11 17.81 7.77
CA MET A 78 -6.34 17.02 7.72
C MET A 78 -7.63 17.87 7.62
N GLU A 79 -7.75 19.00 8.33
CA GLU A 79 -9.02 19.70 8.57
C GLU A 79 -9.50 20.57 7.40
N SER A 80 -9.59 20.05 6.18
CA SER A 80 -10.18 20.84 5.08
C SER A 80 -11.69 20.89 5.30
N ASN A 81 -12.25 21.94 5.93
CA ASN A 81 -13.68 22.19 6.17
C ASN A 81 -14.61 21.09 5.62
N LEU A 82 -14.82 20.05 6.44
CA LEU A 82 -15.35 18.73 6.04
C LEU A 82 -16.72 18.78 5.33
N HIS A 83 -17.49 19.85 5.50
CA HIS A 83 -18.82 19.96 4.91
C HIS A 83 -18.90 20.66 3.55
N GLU A 84 -18.01 21.61 3.24
CA GLU A 84 -18.00 22.30 1.92
C GLU A 84 -16.89 21.76 1.00
N ALA A 85 -15.77 21.29 1.57
CA ALA A 85 -14.64 20.78 0.79
C ALA A 85 -14.83 19.32 0.33
N SER A 86 -15.71 18.54 0.96
CA SER A 86 -15.94 17.12 0.62
C SER A 86 -16.52 16.90 -0.79
N TYR A 87 -17.17 17.92 -1.36
CA TYR A 87 -17.71 17.89 -2.72
C TYR A 87 -16.70 18.28 -3.81
N SER A 88 -15.49 18.70 -3.43
CA SER A 88 -14.47 19.08 -4.41
C SER A 88 -13.74 17.86 -4.98
N ASN A 89 -13.46 17.90 -6.28
CA ASN A 89 -12.66 16.88 -6.94
C ASN A 89 -11.17 17.14 -6.75
N VAL A 90 -10.39 16.07 -6.74
CA VAL A 90 -8.94 16.05 -6.58
C VAL A 90 -8.33 15.06 -7.57
N ASP A 91 -7.12 15.38 -8.04
CA ASP A 91 -6.34 14.48 -8.87
C ASP A 91 -5.43 13.62 -7.98
N ILE A 92 -5.79 12.36 -7.83
CA ILE A 92 -5.00 11.37 -7.09
C ILE A 92 -4.05 10.69 -8.08
N ARG A 93 -2.74 10.74 -7.79
CA ARG A 93 -1.72 10.01 -8.55
C ARG A 93 -1.58 8.59 -8.01
N ILE A 94 -1.54 7.61 -8.91
CA ILE A 94 -1.39 6.20 -8.58
C ILE A 94 -0.25 5.65 -9.43
N LEU A 95 0.71 4.98 -8.79
CA LEU A 95 1.84 4.33 -9.43
C LEU A 95 1.39 3.01 -10.05
N LEU A 96 1.82 2.75 -11.28
CA LEU A 96 1.60 1.51 -12.01
C LEU A 96 2.86 0.63 -11.95
N PRO A 97 2.75 -0.68 -12.19
CA PRO A 97 3.89 -1.60 -12.16
C PRO A 97 5.07 -1.23 -13.06
N ASP A 98 4.82 -0.58 -14.19
CA ASP A 98 5.87 -0.12 -15.12
C ASP A 98 6.61 1.14 -14.63
N GLN A 99 6.40 1.54 -13.37
CA GLN A 99 6.92 2.75 -12.72
C GLN A 99 6.38 4.07 -13.30
N SER A 100 5.43 4.00 -14.25
CA SER A 100 4.66 5.16 -14.66
C SER A 100 3.59 5.48 -13.61
N TRP A 101 3.03 6.69 -13.65
CA TRP A 101 1.91 7.06 -12.80
C TRP A 101 0.75 7.59 -13.62
N ILE A 102 -0.45 7.38 -13.11
CA ILE A 102 -1.70 7.88 -13.69
C ILE A 102 -2.46 8.72 -12.68
N SER A 103 -3.10 9.80 -13.14
CA SER A 103 -3.99 10.61 -12.30
C SER A 103 -5.44 10.29 -12.57
N VAL A 104 -6.21 10.09 -11.49
CA VAL A 104 -7.66 9.96 -11.53
C VAL A 104 -8.29 11.14 -10.80
N ASN A 105 -9.31 11.75 -11.43
CA ASN A 105 -10.06 12.86 -10.85
C ASN A 105 -11.29 12.30 -10.11
N VAL A 106 -11.31 12.44 -8.79
CA VAL A 106 -12.33 11.85 -7.91
C VAL A 106 -12.68 12.84 -6.80
N ARG A 107 -13.83 12.65 -6.14
CA ARG A 107 -14.17 13.45 -4.96
C ARG A 107 -13.20 13.14 -3.81
N LYS A 108 -12.89 14.14 -2.97
CA LYS A 108 -12.05 13.97 -1.77
C LYS A 108 -12.53 12.86 -0.83
N ASP A 109 -13.84 12.71 -0.68
CA ASP A 109 -14.45 11.71 0.20
C ASP A 109 -14.65 10.34 -0.44
N SER A 110 -14.17 10.14 -1.68
CA SER A 110 -14.28 8.87 -2.39
C SER A 110 -13.56 7.76 -1.63
N ASN A 111 -14.26 6.64 -1.44
CA ASN A 111 -13.66 5.42 -0.90
C ASN A 111 -12.79 4.71 -1.95
N CYS A 112 -11.99 3.74 -1.50
CA CYS A 112 -11.08 2.96 -2.32
C CYS A 112 -11.79 2.32 -3.52
N THR A 113 -13.00 1.80 -3.32
CA THR A 113 -13.81 1.19 -4.39
C THR A 113 -14.06 2.17 -5.54
N ASN A 114 -14.45 3.41 -5.22
CA ASN A 114 -14.74 4.42 -6.23
C ASN A 114 -13.47 4.94 -6.92
N VAL A 115 -12.38 5.11 -6.17
CA VAL A 115 -11.07 5.48 -6.74
C VAL A 115 -10.57 4.39 -7.70
N TYR A 116 -10.68 3.12 -7.30
CA TYR A 116 -10.27 1.99 -8.13
C TYR A 116 -11.12 1.84 -9.39
N ARG A 117 -12.45 2.06 -9.31
CA ARG A 117 -13.31 2.09 -10.50
C ARG A 117 -12.95 3.23 -11.45
N ALA A 118 -12.61 4.41 -10.93
CA ALA A 118 -12.16 5.53 -11.75
C ALA A 118 -10.83 5.20 -12.47
N LEU A 119 -9.92 4.51 -11.77
CA LEU A 119 -8.67 3.99 -12.34
C LEU A 119 -8.93 2.96 -13.44
N GLN A 120 -9.75 1.95 -13.16
CA GLN A 120 -10.15 0.92 -14.13
C GLN A 120 -10.71 1.56 -15.41
N LYS A 121 -11.65 2.50 -15.27
CA LYS A 121 -12.23 3.22 -16.41
C LYS A 121 -11.18 4.02 -17.19
N ARG A 122 -10.24 4.65 -16.48
CA ARG A 122 -9.18 5.46 -17.09
C ARG A 122 -8.18 4.60 -17.87
N LEU A 123 -7.89 3.41 -17.41
CA LEU A 123 -6.99 2.45 -18.05
C LEU A 123 -7.68 1.60 -19.13
N GLY A 124 -9.02 1.65 -19.23
CA GLY A 124 -9.77 0.81 -20.14
C GLY A 124 -9.74 -0.67 -19.77
N TRP A 125 -9.57 -0.98 -18.48
CA TRP A 125 -9.48 -2.36 -18.00
C TRP A 125 -10.83 -3.06 -17.98
N SER A 126 -10.84 -4.31 -18.46
CA SER A 126 -11.96 -5.23 -18.25
C SER A 126 -12.13 -5.54 -16.77
N ASP A 127 -13.33 -5.99 -16.38
CA ASP A 127 -13.58 -6.43 -15.01
C ASP A 127 -12.69 -7.64 -14.62
N GLU A 128 -12.37 -8.51 -15.58
CA GLU A 128 -11.49 -9.66 -15.35
C GLU A 128 -10.05 -9.24 -15.02
N LEU A 129 -9.49 -8.31 -15.80
CA LEU A 129 -8.18 -7.73 -15.54
C LEU A 129 -8.17 -6.99 -14.20
N ALA A 130 -9.15 -6.11 -13.97
CA ALA A 130 -9.23 -5.33 -12.73
C ALA A 130 -9.32 -6.24 -11.48
N ASN A 131 -10.00 -7.38 -11.57
CA ASN A 131 -10.08 -8.31 -10.45
C ASN A 131 -8.73 -8.95 -10.06
N CYS A 132 -7.71 -8.87 -10.92
CA CYS A 132 -6.36 -9.38 -10.66
C CYS A 132 -5.47 -8.42 -9.87
N PHE A 133 -5.92 -7.17 -9.64
CA PHE A 133 -5.15 -6.14 -8.97
C PHE A 133 -5.94 -5.49 -7.82
N ALA A 134 -5.24 -4.75 -6.99
CA ALA A 134 -5.84 -3.89 -5.96
C ALA A 134 -4.97 -2.64 -5.74
N LEU A 135 -5.52 -1.66 -5.01
CA LEU A 135 -4.76 -0.50 -4.53
C LEU A 135 -4.07 -0.80 -3.22
N PHE A 136 -2.83 -0.34 -3.14
CA PHE A 136 -1.98 -0.45 -1.97
C PHE A 136 -1.45 0.93 -1.59
N GLU A 137 -1.26 1.12 -0.30
CA GLU A 137 -0.51 2.21 0.29
C GLU A 137 0.93 1.76 0.53
N MET A 138 1.89 2.52 0.01
CA MET A 138 3.31 2.33 0.25
C MET A 138 3.67 2.91 1.62
N ILE A 139 4.13 2.06 2.55
CA ILE A 139 4.54 2.46 3.89
C ILE A 139 6.07 2.54 3.93
N GLU A 140 6.61 3.50 4.68
CA GLU A 140 8.06 3.77 4.77
C GLU A 140 8.91 2.56 5.19
N SER A 141 8.31 1.57 5.87
CA SER A 141 8.96 0.32 6.26
C SER A 141 9.23 -0.66 5.11
N GLY A 142 8.88 -0.31 3.86
CA GLY A 142 9.06 -1.18 2.69
C GLY A 142 7.95 -2.23 2.51
N PHE A 143 6.88 -2.15 3.30
CA PHE A 143 5.69 -2.97 3.15
C PHE A 143 4.55 -2.17 2.51
N ASP A 144 3.94 -2.74 1.47
CA ASP A 144 2.77 -2.15 0.82
C ASP A 144 1.50 -2.74 1.43
N ARG A 145 0.68 -1.90 2.07
CA ARG A 145 -0.58 -2.31 2.69
C ARG A 145 -1.72 -2.21 1.69
N LYS A 146 -2.45 -3.30 1.49
CA LYS A 146 -3.70 -3.26 0.71
C LYS A 146 -4.71 -2.32 1.37
N ILE A 147 -5.28 -1.40 0.60
CA ILE A 147 -6.28 -0.45 1.07
C ILE A 147 -7.66 -1.13 1.08
N ASN A 148 -8.39 -1.02 2.20
CA ASN A 148 -9.74 -1.58 2.30
C ASN A 148 -10.77 -0.78 1.50
N ALA A 149 -11.87 -1.45 1.13
CA ALA A 149 -12.88 -0.90 0.22
C ALA A 149 -13.50 0.44 0.68
N ASN A 150 -13.59 0.63 2.00
CA ASN A 150 -14.21 1.78 2.65
C ASN A 150 -13.23 2.89 3.03
N GLU A 151 -11.92 2.60 3.05
CA GLU A 151 -10.89 3.61 3.33
C GLU A 151 -10.89 4.68 2.23
N ARG A 152 -10.39 5.88 2.56
CA ARG A 152 -10.35 7.04 1.65
C ARG A 152 -8.92 7.26 1.16
N PRO A 153 -8.58 6.89 -0.10
CA PRO A 153 -7.22 7.04 -0.61
C PRO A 153 -6.70 8.47 -0.60
N HIS A 154 -7.59 9.47 -0.70
CA HIS A 154 -7.22 10.88 -0.60
C HIS A 154 -6.68 11.25 0.79
N SER A 155 -7.25 10.70 1.86
CA SER A 155 -6.77 10.92 3.23
C SER A 155 -5.38 10.31 3.43
N LEU A 156 -5.16 9.09 2.92
CA LEU A 156 -3.84 8.43 2.95
C LEU A 156 -2.79 9.23 2.15
N TYR A 157 -3.19 9.80 1.02
CA TYR A 157 -2.35 10.65 0.18
C TYR A 157 -1.89 11.93 0.92
N ILE A 158 -2.74 12.51 1.76
CA ILE A 158 -2.41 13.69 2.57
C ILE A 158 -1.57 13.31 3.79
N GLN A 159 -1.84 12.19 4.44
CA GLN A 159 -1.07 11.72 5.60
C GLN A 159 0.40 11.52 5.26
N ASN A 160 0.69 11.04 4.06
CA ASN A 160 2.06 10.81 3.57
C ASN A 160 2.69 12.05 2.90
N TYR A 161 2.18 13.26 3.17
CA TYR A 161 2.60 14.50 2.50
C TYR A 161 4.08 14.88 2.73
N SER A 162 4.67 14.48 3.86
CA SER A 162 6.10 14.69 4.15
C SER A 162 7.03 13.74 3.41
N SER A 163 6.51 12.70 2.76
CA SER A 163 7.32 11.75 1.99
C SER A 163 7.90 12.40 0.74
N ALA A 164 9.16 12.08 0.43
CA ALA A 164 9.81 12.54 -0.81
C ALA A 164 9.19 11.91 -2.08
N ALA A 165 8.31 10.92 -1.92
CA ALA A 165 7.68 10.19 -3.02
C ALA A 165 6.58 11.01 -3.72
N VAL A 166 6.43 10.80 -5.04
CA VAL A 166 5.45 11.50 -5.89
C VAL A 166 4.00 11.09 -5.57
N THR A 167 3.81 9.89 -5.03
CA THR A 167 2.56 9.32 -4.54
C THR A 167 2.88 8.27 -3.48
N CYS A 168 1.93 7.98 -2.59
CA CYS A 168 1.97 6.82 -1.69
C CYS A 168 1.07 5.67 -2.16
N LEU A 169 0.43 5.79 -3.33
CA LEU A 169 -0.52 4.80 -3.84
C LEU A 169 0.05 4.03 -5.02
N ILE A 170 -0.05 2.70 -4.98
CA ILE A 170 0.45 1.80 -6.02
C ILE A 170 -0.59 0.73 -6.36
N VAL A 171 -0.62 0.32 -7.63
CA VAL A 171 -1.36 -0.88 -8.06
C VAL A 171 -0.46 -2.10 -7.95
N LYS A 172 -0.90 -3.13 -7.23
CA LYS A 172 -0.21 -4.42 -7.18
C LYS A 172 -1.18 -5.57 -7.42
N ARG A 173 -0.59 -6.73 -7.67
CA ARG A 173 -1.29 -8.00 -7.80
C ARG A 173 -2.16 -8.27 -6.59
N TRP A 174 -3.39 -8.72 -6.85
CA TRP A 174 -4.31 -9.28 -5.86
C TRP A 174 -4.96 -10.57 -6.40
N LEU A 175 -4.16 -11.34 -7.13
CA LEU A 175 -4.45 -12.67 -7.64
C LEU A 175 -3.56 -13.65 -6.88
N PHE A 176 -4.08 -14.84 -6.53
CA PHE A 176 -3.38 -15.88 -5.78
C PHE A 176 -3.39 -17.24 -6.51
N ASP A 177 -3.67 -17.25 -7.80
CA ASP A 177 -3.84 -18.46 -8.62
C ASP A 177 -2.92 -18.38 -9.85
N VAL A 178 -1.93 -19.28 -9.89
CA VAL A 178 -0.92 -19.31 -10.96
C VAL A 178 -1.51 -19.78 -12.28
N ASP A 179 -2.39 -20.79 -12.26
CA ASP A 179 -2.99 -21.34 -13.47
C ASP A 179 -3.87 -20.29 -14.14
N LYS A 180 -4.64 -19.57 -13.31
CA LYS A 180 -5.42 -18.41 -13.77
C LYS A 180 -4.53 -17.28 -14.29
N GLU A 181 -3.40 -17.01 -13.65
CA GLU A 181 -2.44 -16.02 -14.12
C GLU A 181 -1.93 -16.37 -15.53
N GLU A 182 -1.53 -17.64 -15.75
CA GLU A 182 -1.01 -18.09 -17.04
C GLU A 182 -2.08 -18.04 -18.14
N GLN A 183 -3.30 -18.48 -17.82
CA GLN A 183 -4.45 -18.39 -18.72
C GLN A 183 -4.71 -16.93 -19.14
N LEU A 184 -4.75 -16.01 -18.19
CA LEU A 184 -5.00 -14.59 -18.48
C LEU A 184 -3.85 -13.95 -19.25
N CYS A 185 -2.59 -14.26 -18.92
CA CYS A 185 -1.42 -13.79 -19.66
C CYS A 185 -1.45 -14.22 -21.13
N SER A 186 -2.06 -15.36 -21.45
CA SER A 186 -2.17 -15.87 -22.82
C SER A 186 -3.21 -15.14 -23.68
N THR A 187 -4.18 -14.47 -23.05
CA THR A 187 -5.32 -13.83 -23.72
C THR A 187 -5.30 -12.30 -23.64
N ASP A 188 -4.68 -11.73 -22.59
CA ASP A 188 -4.61 -10.30 -22.36
C ASP A 188 -3.15 -9.82 -22.29
N THR A 189 -2.75 -9.04 -23.30
CA THR A 189 -1.39 -8.50 -23.41
C THR A 189 -1.08 -7.46 -22.33
N CYS A 190 -2.06 -6.63 -21.95
CA CYS A 190 -1.87 -5.59 -20.95
C CYS A 190 -1.62 -6.21 -19.57
N LEU A 191 -2.41 -7.22 -19.20
CA LEU A 191 -2.21 -7.98 -17.96
C LEU A 191 -0.84 -8.67 -17.94
N HIS A 192 -0.41 -9.26 -19.05
CA HIS A 192 0.89 -9.90 -19.18
C HIS A 192 2.04 -8.90 -18.96
N ASP A 193 1.97 -7.70 -19.56
CA ASP A 193 2.96 -6.63 -19.36
C ASP A 193 3.02 -6.19 -17.88
N MET A 194 1.86 -6.04 -17.25
CA MET A 194 1.76 -5.64 -15.84
C MET A 194 2.39 -6.68 -14.90
N PHE A 195 2.14 -7.97 -15.12
CA PHE A 195 2.78 -9.02 -14.32
C PHE A 195 4.27 -9.14 -14.58
N PHE A 196 4.73 -8.91 -15.81
CA PHE A 196 6.15 -8.82 -16.12
C PHE A 196 6.81 -7.70 -15.30
N TRP A 197 6.26 -6.48 -15.33
CA TRP A 197 6.84 -5.37 -14.58
C TRP A 197 6.77 -5.56 -13.05
N LEU A 198 5.69 -6.15 -12.52
CA LEU A 198 5.64 -6.53 -11.12
C LEU A 198 6.76 -7.52 -10.75
N ALA A 199 6.97 -8.56 -11.56
CA ALA A 199 8.05 -9.52 -11.32
C ALA A 199 9.43 -8.88 -11.41
N VAL A 200 9.63 -7.95 -12.35
CA VAL A 200 10.88 -7.16 -12.45
C VAL A 200 11.11 -6.34 -11.18
N ASN A 201 10.08 -5.67 -10.67
CA ASN A 201 10.17 -4.91 -9.43
C ASN A 201 10.48 -5.80 -8.23
N ASP A 202 9.83 -6.95 -8.13
CA ASP A 202 10.02 -7.91 -7.03
C ASP A 202 11.42 -8.58 -7.08
N VAL A 203 12.01 -8.77 -8.27
CA VAL A 203 13.42 -9.19 -8.39
C VAL A 203 14.36 -8.07 -7.98
N ASN A 204 14.08 -6.82 -8.36
CA ASN A 204 14.92 -5.67 -8.03
C ASN A 204 14.90 -5.32 -6.54
N SER A 205 13.77 -5.52 -5.86
CA SER A 205 13.64 -5.33 -4.41
C SER A 205 14.18 -6.51 -3.60
N GLY A 206 14.52 -7.63 -4.25
CA GLY A 206 14.96 -8.86 -3.59
C GLY A 206 13.80 -9.66 -2.97
N GLN A 207 12.54 -9.32 -3.24
CA GLN A 207 11.39 -10.15 -2.85
C GLN A 207 11.46 -11.51 -3.55
N ILE A 208 11.77 -11.54 -4.85
CA ILE A 208 12.06 -12.77 -5.59
C ILE A 208 13.54 -13.10 -5.44
N GLN A 209 13.82 -14.27 -4.86
CA GLN A 209 15.19 -14.76 -4.64
C GLN A 209 15.77 -15.33 -5.93
N ALA A 210 16.36 -14.46 -6.74
CA ALA A 210 16.91 -14.82 -8.05
C ALA A 210 18.23 -15.59 -7.99
N ASN A 211 19.07 -15.34 -6.97
CA ASN A 211 20.36 -16.01 -6.76
C ASN A 211 21.15 -16.17 -8.09
N GLU A 212 21.48 -17.40 -8.47
CA GLU A 212 22.24 -17.75 -9.69
C GLU A 212 21.51 -17.37 -10.99
N LYS A 213 20.18 -17.21 -10.96
CA LYS A 213 19.34 -16.87 -12.12
C LYS A 213 19.25 -15.36 -12.38
N LEU A 214 19.87 -14.52 -11.55
CA LEU A 214 19.80 -13.06 -11.68
C LEU A 214 20.32 -12.57 -13.04
N TYR A 215 21.45 -13.11 -13.52
CA TYR A 215 22.01 -12.72 -14.82
C TYR A 215 21.08 -13.07 -15.99
N GLU A 216 20.45 -14.25 -15.94
CA GLU A 216 19.48 -14.70 -16.94
C GLU A 216 18.24 -13.79 -16.95
N LEU A 217 17.71 -13.46 -15.76
CA LEU A 217 16.60 -12.50 -15.62
C LEU A 217 16.97 -11.11 -16.15
N LYS A 218 18.17 -10.60 -15.87
CA LYS A 218 18.63 -9.31 -16.40
C LYS A 218 18.72 -9.31 -17.93
N ALA A 219 19.17 -10.41 -18.54
CA ALA A 219 19.20 -10.55 -20.00
C ALA A 219 17.79 -10.64 -20.62
N LEU A 220 16.80 -11.11 -19.85
CA LEU A 220 15.40 -11.22 -20.24
C LEU A 220 14.55 -10.01 -19.84
N GLN A 221 15.12 -8.98 -19.21
CA GLN A 221 14.41 -7.78 -18.73
C GLN A 221 14.01 -6.83 -19.88
N ASP A 222 13.24 -7.37 -20.83
CA ASP A 222 12.67 -6.71 -21.99
C ASP A 222 11.22 -7.18 -22.10
N VAL A 223 10.27 -6.25 -22.22
CA VAL A 223 8.83 -6.56 -22.28
C VAL A 223 8.50 -7.48 -23.46
N GLN A 224 9.29 -7.48 -24.54
CA GLN A 224 9.11 -8.41 -25.65
C GLN A 224 9.44 -9.86 -25.29
N ARG A 225 10.22 -10.07 -24.22
CA ARG A 225 10.63 -11.39 -23.68
C ARG A 225 9.86 -11.76 -22.41
N LYS A 226 8.77 -11.05 -22.10
CA LYS A 226 7.94 -11.23 -20.90
C LYS A 226 7.54 -12.68 -20.64
N GLN A 227 7.22 -13.47 -21.66
CA GLN A 227 6.87 -14.88 -21.52
C GLN A 227 8.03 -15.70 -20.92
N GLN A 228 9.25 -15.51 -21.42
CA GLN A 228 10.43 -16.24 -20.96
C GLN A 228 10.84 -15.77 -19.56
N TYR A 229 10.79 -14.45 -19.33
CA TYR A 229 11.06 -13.85 -18.03
C TYR A 229 10.12 -14.40 -16.96
N LEU A 230 8.80 -14.36 -17.20
CA LEU A 230 7.80 -14.83 -16.24
C LEU A 230 7.87 -16.32 -16.01
N LYS A 231 8.16 -17.13 -17.04
CA LYS A 231 8.38 -18.57 -16.88
C LYS A 231 9.52 -18.86 -15.91
N LEU A 232 10.63 -18.12 -16.01
CA LEU A 232 11.75 -18.25 -15.09
C LEU A 232 11.38 -17.73 -13.69
N ALA A 233 10.75 -16.55 -13.61
CA ALA A 233 10.37 -15.91 -12.34
C ALA A 233 9.40 -16.78 -11.51
N ARG A 234 8.39 -17.40 -12.14
CA ARG A 234 7.42 -18.30 -11.48
C ARG A 234 8.05 -19.53 -10.81
N ALA A 235 9.24 -19.93 -11.24
CA ALA A 235 9.97 -21.05 -10.65
C ALA A 235 10.74 -20.64 -9.37
N LEU A 236 10.98 -19.35 -9.16
CA LEU A 236 11.83 -18.86 -8.08
C LEU A 236 11.07 -18.66 -6.76
N PRO A 237 11.75 -18.79 -5.60
CA PRO A 237 11.16 -18.46 -4.30
C PRO A 237 10.79 -16.97 -4.21
N GLY A 238 9.68 -16.65 -3.54
CA GLY A 238 9.21 -15.27 -3.39
C GLY A 238 8.33 -14.75 -4.53
N TYR A 239 8.21 -15.50 -5.64
CA TYR A 239 7.32 -15.10 -6.73
C TYR A 239 5.85 -15.10 -6.28
N ALA A 240 5.19 -13.96 -6.45
CA ALA A 240 3.81 -13.74 -6.02
C ALA A 240 3.58 -13.92 -4.51
N GLU A 241 4.63 -13.81 -3.69
CA GLU A 241 4.52 -13.87 -2.24
C GLU A 241 4.32 -12.46 -1.67
N ILE A 242 3.36 -12.32 -0.76
CA ILE A 242 3.19 -11.12 0.07
C ILE A 242 3.76 -11.44 1.44
N THR A 243 4.85 -10.78 1.79
CA THR A 243 5.50 -10.88 3.11
C THR A 243 4.95 -9.78 4.01
N PHE A 244 4.27 -10.16 5.08
CA PHE A 244 3.70 -9.24 6.05
C PHE A 244 4.75 -8.85 7.10
N PRO A 245 4.63 -7.66 7.73
CA PRO A 245 5.44 -7.30 8.88
C PRO A 245 5.35 -8.37 9.98
N TYR A 246 6.45 -8.52 10.73
CA TYR A 246 6.51 -9.52 11.79
C TYR A 246 5.42 -9.28 12.84
N CYS A 247 4.96 -10.36 13.45
CA CYS A 247 3.84 -10.34 14.37
C CYS A 247 3.96 -11.48 15.38
N LEU A 248 3.15 -11.43 16.44
CA LEU A 248 3.12 -12.50 17.43
C LEU A 248 2.41 -13.74 16.85
N SER A 249 2.82 -14.92 17.28
CA SER A 249 2.25 -16.17 16.85
C SER A 249 2.35 -17.24 17.92
N SER A 250 1.37 -18.13 17.98
CA SER A 250 1.39 -19.28 18.87
C SER A 250 2.30 -20.43 18.40
N TRP A 251 3.04 -20.22 17.33
CA TRP A 251 3.96 -21.21 16.79
C TRP A 251 5.28 -21.20 17.57
N LYS A 252 5.73 -22.39 17.99
CA LYS A 252 6.96 -22.61 18.78
C LYS A 252 7.07 -21.75 20.06
N ASN A 253 6.15 -21.98 21.01
CA ASN A 253 6.15 -21.34 22.34
C ASN A 253 5.88 -19.83 22.33
N ASP A 254 4.87 -19.38 21.59
CA ASP A 254 4.39 -18.00 21.59
C ASP A 254 5.48 -16.95 21.26
N GLY A 255 6.04 -17.06 20.05
CA GLY A 255 7.13 -16.20 19.55
C GLY A 255 6.69 -15.14 18.53
N HIS A 256 7.67 -14.52 17.87
CA HIS A 256 7.43 -13.64 16.73
C HIS A 256 7.66 -14.40 15.42
N VAL A 257 6.82 -14.12 14.43
CA VAL A 257 6.91 -14.71 13.10
C VAL A 257 6.71 -13.66 12.00
N ILE A 258 7.32 -13.92 10.86
CA ILE A 258 7.03 -13.27 9.59
C ILE A 258 6.13 -14.20 8.79
N VAL A 259 5.00 -13.68 8.31
CA VAL A 259 4.03 -14.43 7.52
C VAL A 259 4.24 -14.11 6.05
N SER A 260 4.32 -15.12 5.19
CA SER A 260 4.30 -14.93 3.74
C SER A 260 3.19 -15.73 3.09
N LEU A 261 2.39 -15.06 2.26
CA LEU A 261 1.29 -15.67 1.50
C LEU A 261 1.65 -15.70 0.01
N GLY A 262 1.81 -16.90 -0.56
CA GLY A 262 2.21 -17.08 -1.96
C GLY A 262 1.27 -17.95 -2.80
N PHE A 263 1.65 -18.20 -4.05
CA PHE A 263 0.91 -19.13 -4.91
C PHE A 263 1.06 -20.59 -4.48
N LYS A 264 2.24 -20.98 -4.01
CA LYS A 264 2.58 -22.38 -3.73
C LYS A 264 2.38 -22.78 -2.27
N ARG A 265 2.48 -21.81 -1.35
CA ARG A 265 2.59 -22.05 0.07
C ARG A 265 2.17 -20.86 0.93
N TYR A 266 1.82 -21.17 2.17
CA TYR A 266 1.78 -20.26 3.30
C TYR A 266 3.01 -20.51 4.16
N LEU A 267 3.79 -19.46 4.45
CA LEU A 267 5.05 -19.55 5.19
C LEU A 267 4.93 -18.83 6.54
N LEU A 268 5.43 -19.48 7.59
CA LEU A 268 5.75 -18.82 8.86
C LEU A 268 7.24 -18.96 9.10
N GLN A 269 7.95 -17.85 9.16
CA GLN A 269 9.35 -17.81 9.54
C GLN A 269 9.48 -17.22 10.94
N SER A 270 10.17 -17.92 11.83
CA SER A 270 10.47 -17.41 13.18
C SER A 270 11.34 -16.18 13.06
N CYS A 271 11.16 -15.21 13.93
CA CYS A 271 12.03 -14.04 14.00
C CYS A 271 12.27 -13.60 15.44
N SER A 272 13.28 -12.75 15.63
CA SER A 272 13.49 -12.07 16.91
C SER A 272 12.33 -11.12 17.23
N SER A 273 12.30 -10.58 18.45
CA SER A 273 11.39 -9.48 18.83
C SER A 273 11.67 -8.17 18.09
N SER A 274 12.83 -8.06 17.42
CA SER A 274 13.16 -6.95 16.51
C SER A 274 12.83 -7.24 15.04
N GLY A 275 12.29 -8.42 14.73
CA GLY A 275 11.90 -8.81 13.36
C GLY A 275 13.03 -9.41 12.52
N GLU A 276 14.17 -9.79 13.11
CA GLU A 276 15.26 -10.44 12.39
C GLU A 276 14.91 -11.91 12.11
N PRO A 277 14.90 -12.35 10.84
CA PRO A 277 14.52 -13.72 10.49
C PRO A 277 15.46 -14.78 11.07
N GLN A 278 14.91 -15.92 11.51
CA GLN A 278 15.63 -17.08 12.04
C GLN A 278 15.45 -18.30 11.12
N GLU A 279 16.27 -19.33 11.34
CA GLU A 279 16.27 -20.57 10.53
C GLU A 279 14.98 -21.39 10.64
N ALA A 280 14.26 -21.26 11.75
CA ALA A 280 13.02 -21.99 11.97
C ALA A 280 11.93 -21.50 11.02
N VAL A 281 11.54 -22.37 10.08
CA VAL A 281 10.47 -22.11 9.11
C VAL A 281 9.42 -23.21 9.16
N LEU A 282 8.14 -22.84 9.12
CA LEU A 282 7.02 -23.73 8.84
C LEU A 282 6.48 -23.39 7.46
N GLU A 283 6.61 -24.33 6.54
CA GLU A 283 6.09 -24.24 5.19
C GLU A 283 4.83 -25.10 5.07
N LEU A 284 3.69 -24.45 4.80
CA LEU A 284 2.42 -25.11 4.59
C LEU A 284 2.07 -25.05 3.11
N GLN A 285 2.09 -26.22 2.45
CA GLN A 285 1.51 -26.35 1.12
C GLN A 285 -0.02 -26.33 1.23
N TRP A 286 -0.69 -25.76 0.23
CA TRP A 286 -2.16 -25.62 0.23
C TRP A 286 -2.94 -26.92 0.48
N PRO A 287 -2.55 -28.08 -0.06
CA PRO A 287 -3.23 -29.35 0.24
C PRO A 287 -3.18 -29.77 1.70
N ASN A 288 -2.22 -29.24 2.48
CA ASN A 288 -2.07 -29.56 3.90
C ASN A 288 -2.89 -28.63 4.80
N VAL A 289 -3.46 -27.54 4.24
CA VAL A 289 -4.28 -26.59 4.99
C VAL A 289 -5.71 -27.13 5.07
N GLU A 290 -6.16 -27.47 6.27
CA GLU A 290 -7.47 -28.07 6.53
C GLU A 290 -8.53 -27.00 6.78
N LYS A 291 -8.16 -25.94 7.51
CA LYS A 291 -9.08 -24.87 7.89
C LYS A 291 -8.36 -23.57 8.22
N TYR A 292 -9.01 -22.44 7.97
CA TYR A 292 -8.61 -21.15 8.54
C TYR A 292 -9.83 -20.31 8.92
N ASN A 293 -9.68 -19.46 9.93
CA ASN A 293 -10.70 -18.50 10.35
C ASN A 293 -10.08 -17.32 11.12
N VAL A 294 -10.92 -16.35 11.45
CA VAL A 294 -10.60 -15.27 12.39
C VAL A 294 -11.43 -15.49 13.65
N ASP A 295 -10.80 -15.45 14.82
CA ASP A 295 -11.52 -15.58 16.10
C ASP A 295 -12.15 -14.25 16.56
N GLU A 296 -12.85 -14.30 17.69
CA GLU A 296 -13.56 -13.13 18.24
C GLU A 296 -12.61 -12.01 18.66
N ASP A 297 -11.37 -12.36 19.01
CA ASP A 297 -10.30 -11.43 19.38
C ASP A 297 -9.59 -10.84 18.14
N GLY A 298 -10.04 -11.19 16.93
CA GLY A 298 -9.48 -10.71 15.67
C GLY A 298 -8.17 -11.41 15.28
N CYS A 299 -7.84 -12.57 15.85
CA CYS A 299 -6.63 -13.31 15.54
C CYS A 299 -6.86 -14.24 14.35
N PHE A 300 -5.88 -14.34 13.46
CA PHE A 300 -5.94 -15.30 12.35
C PHE A 300 -5.53 -16.68 12.84
N ILE A 301 -6.31 -17.70 12.50
CA ILE A 301 -6.06 -19.08 12.88
C ILE A 301 -5.96 -19.92 11.61
N ILE A 302 -4.91 -20.74 11.53
CA ILE A 302 -4.74 -21.74 10.49
C ILE A 302 -4.56 -23.13 11.11
N GLU A 303 -5.30 -24.09 10.59
CA GLU A 303 -5.26 -25.51 10.94
C GLU A 303 -4.73 -26.30 9.75
N TYR A 304 -3.75 -27.16 10.01
CA TYR A 304 -3.09 -27.93 8.98
C TYR A 304 -2.74 -29.33 9.47
N ASN A 305 -2.65 -30.25 8.51
CA ASN A 305 -2.23 -31.61 8.78
C ASN A 305 -0.70 -31.67 8.82
N ALA A 306 -0.15 -32.03 9.98
CA ALA A 306 1.28 -32.27 10.10
C ALA A 306 1.65 -33.61 9.44
N GLU A 307 2.93 -33.78 9.08
CA GLU A 307 3.47 -35.02 8.48
C GLU A 307 3.13 -36.30 9.28
N THR A 308 2.82 -36.16 10.58
CA THR A 308 2.42 -37.25 11.48
C THR A 308 0.90 -37.51 11.56
N ALA A 309 0.09 -37.02 10.61
CA ALA A 309 -1.37 -37.12 10.60
C ALA A 309 -2.08 -36.51 11.84
N ASN A 310 -1.44 -35.54 12.50
CA ASN A 310 -2.02 -34.80 13.62
C ASN A 310 -2.39 -33.39 13.16
N LEU A 311 -3.65 -33.02 13.39
CA LEU A 311 -4.14 -31.66 13.15
C LEU A 311 -3.43 -30.70 14.11
N LYS A 312 -2.69 -29.75 13.56
CA LYS A 312 -2.05 -28.66 14.31
C LYS A 312 -2.78 -27.35 14.02
N ARG A 313 -2.78 -26.46 15.01
CA ARG A 313 -3.35 -25.12 14.92
C ARG A 313 -2.28 -24.09 15.25
N VAL A 314 -2.22 -23.02 14.47
CA VAL A 314 -1.39 -21.85 14.74
C VAL A 314 -2.28 -20.61 14.73
N LYS A 315 -2.09 -19.76 15.75
CA LYS A 315 -2.68 -18.42 15.80
C LYS A 315 -1.63 -17.38 15.43
N VAL A 316 -2.05 -16.36 14.69
CA VAL A 316 -1.26 -15.20 14.29
C VAL A 316 -1.99 -13.93 14.72
N PHE A 317 -1.29 -13.07 15.44
CA PHE A 317 -1.83 -11.84 16.03
C PHE A 317 -1.27 -10.64 15.28
N THR A 318 -2.01 -10.16 14.27
CA THR A 318 -1.53 -9.10 13.37
C THR A 318 -2.64 -8.13 13.01
N GLN A 319 -2.30 -6.86 12.80
CA GLN A 319 -3.24 -5.86 12.27
C GLN A 319 -3.67 -6.16 10.82
N PHE A 320 -2.99 -7.06 10.12
CA PHE A 320 -3.25 -7.41 8.72
C PHE A 320 -4.12 -8.66 8.54
N VAL A 321 -4.84 -9.10 9.58
CA VAL A 321 -5.68 -10.32 9.57
C VAL A 321 -6.66 -10.35 8.40
N SER A 322 -7.34 -9.22 8.11
CA SER A 322 -8.28 -9.14 6.99
C SER A 322 -7.59 -9.35 5.64
N ALA A 323 -6.39 -8.78 5.44
CA ALA A 323 -5.64 -8.96 4.21
C ALA A 323 -5.19 -10.42 4.02
N ILE A 324 -4.71 -11.07 5.08
CA ILE A 324 -4.36 -12.50 5.08
C ILE A 324 -5.59 -13.34 4.74
N TYR A 325 -6.67 -13.19 5.50
CA TYR A 325 -7.89 -13.99 5.33
C TYR A 325 -8.52 -13.83 3.94
N VAL A 326 -8.64 -12.60 3.43
CA VAL A 326 -9.16 -12.34 2.08
C VAL A 326 -8.23 -12.90 1.00
N GLY A 327 -6.91 -12.87 1.22
CA GLY A 327 -5.94 -13.50 0.33
C GLY A 327 -6.16 -15.01 0.22
N LEU A 328 -6.32 -15.70 1.36
CA LEU A 328 -6.64 -17.14 1.37
C LEU A 328 -8.00 -17.45 0.73
N LEU A 329 -9.05 -16.66 0.99
CA LEU A 329 -10.35 -16.85 0.33
C LEU A 329 -10.25 -16.77 -1.20
N ARG A 330 -9.41 -15.87 -1.71
CA ARG A 330 -9.14 -15.76 -3.15
C ARG A 330 -8.33 -16.93 -3.66
N LYS A 331 -7.38 -17.45 -2.88
CA LYS A 331 -6.60 -18.65 -3.23
C LYS A 331 -7.49 -19.88 -3.43
N ASP A 332 -8.49 -20.04 -2.57
CA ASP A 332 -9.41 -21.17 -2.60
C ASP A 332 -10.52 -21.03 -3.64
N ASN A 333 -10.53 -19.96 -4.44
CA ASN A 333 -11.64 -19.62 -5.34
C ASN A 333 -13.00 -19.63 -4.61
N GLY A 334 -13.01 -19.28 -3.31
CA GLY A 334 -14.20 -19.33 -2.46
C GLY A 334 -14.68 -20.74 -2.09
N ARG A 335 -13.86 -21.79 -2.28
CA ARG A 335 -14.17 -23.13 -1.76
C ARG A 335 -14.22 -23.09 -0.22
N THR A 336 -15.19 -23.82 0.30
CA THR A 336 -15.85 -23.70 1.61
C THR A 336 -14.98 -24.11 2.81
N VAL A 337 -13.73 -23.68 2.88
CA VAL A 337 -12.87 -23.93 4.03
C VAL A 337 -12.89 -22.67 4.91
N GLY A 338 -13.92 -22.56 5.76
CA GLY A 338 -13.98 -21.53 6.82
C GLY A 338 -14.85 -20.31 6.53
N ARG A 339 -16.18 -20.49 6.50
CA ARG A 339 -17.11 -19.37 6.71
C ARG A 339 -17.22 -19.04 8.20
N LYS A 340 -16.71 -17.86 8.59
CA LYS A 340 -17.39 -16.84 9.39
C LYS A 340 -16.44 -15.63 9.47
N LEU A 341 -16.61 -14.68 8.54
CA LEU A 341 -16.20 -13.31 8.78
C LEU A 341 -17.45 -12.60 9.30
N ASN A 342 -17.46 -12.18 10.57
CA ASN A 342 -18.46 -11.22 11.02
C ASN A 342 -18.23 -9.92 10.24
N ALA A 343 -19.31 -9.30 9.76
CA ALA A 343 -19.33 -8.24 8.75
C ALA A 343 -18.79 -6.87 9.21
N TYR A 344 -17.75 -6.84 10.05
CA TYR A 344 -17.19 -5.63 10.65
C TYR A 344 -15.67 -5.51 10.48
N ILE A 345 -15.15 -5.81 9.28
CA ILE A 345 -13.80 -5.37 8.87
C ILE A 345 -13.85 -4.77 7.46
#